data_AF-Q7XAF2-F1
#
_entry.id   AF-Q7XAF2-F1
#
_cell.length_a   1.000
_cell.length_b   1.000
_cell.length_c   1.000
_cell.angle_alpha   90.00
_cell.angle_beta   90.00
_cell.angle_gamma   90.00
#
_symmetry.space_group_name_H-M   'P 1'
#
loop_
_entity.id
_entity.type
_entity.pdbx_description
1 polymer ?
#
loop_
_entity_poly.entity_id
_entity_poly.type
_entity_poly.pdbx_seq_one_letter_code
_entity_poly.pdbx_strand_id
1 'polypeptide(L)'
;KLWPNAKYVSSIMTGSMLPYLKKLRHYAGGLPLVSADYGSTESWIGVNVDPHFPPEDVSFAVIPTFSYFEFIPLYRQQNQQDICSDGDFVEEKPVPLSQVKLGQEYELVLTTFTGLYRYRLGDVVEVTGFHKGTPKLSFIYRRKLILTINIDKNTEKDLQRVVDKASQLLS
;
A
#
# COMPACT_ATOMS: atom_id res chain seq x y z
N LYS A 1 33.57 4.36 3.20
CA LYS A 1 32.43 3.77 2.46
C LYS A 1 32.77 2.30 2.18
N LEU A 2 31.87 1.35 2.46
CA LEU A 2 32.13 -0.09 2.26
C LEU A 2 31.98 -0.54 0.80
N TRP A 3 31.00 0.01 0.08
CA TRP A 3 30.76 -0.29 -1.33
C TRP A 3 30.94 0.96 -2.20
N PRO A 4 32.17 1.25 -2.66
CA PRO A 4 32.46 2.49 -3.40
C PRO A 4 31.80 2.54 -4.79
N ASN A 5 31.50 1.38 -5.38
CA ASN A 5 30.91 1.27 -6.73
C ASN A 5 29.39 1.12 -6.73
N ALA A 6 28.73 1.15 -5.55
CA ALA A 6 27.29 1.05 -5.46
C ALA A 6 26.62 2.20 -6.24
N LYS A 7 25.57 1.89 -7.00
CA LYS A 7 24.87 2.84 -7.87
C LYS A 7 23.57 3.35 -7.28
N TYR A 8 22.88 2.51 -6.51
CA TYR A 8 21.64 2.83 -5.81
C TYR A 8 21.44 1.83 -4.68
N VAL A 9 20.50 2.11 -3.78
CA VAL A 9 19.99 1.18 -2.77
C VAL A 9 18.61 0.73 -3.22
N SER A 10 18.43 -0.58 -3.38
CA SER A 10 17.15 -1.17 -3.78
C SER A 10 16.43 -1.71 -2.55
N SER A 11 15.25 -1.18 -2.23
CA SER A 11 14.41 -1.69 -1.14
C SER A 11 12.99 -1.12 -1.22
N ILE A 12 12.05 -1.74 -0.51
CA ILE A 12 10.71 -1.17 -0.32
C ILE A 12 10.82 -0.05 0.69
N MET A 13 10.42 1.15 0.28
CA MET A 13 10.57 2.38 1.06
C MET A 13 9.29 3.21 1.09
N THR A 14 8.16 2.59 0.72
CA THR A 14 6.83 3.17 0.70
C THR A 14 6.01 2.67 1.90
N GLY A 15 4.85 3.28 2.15
CA GLY A 15 3.93 2.85 3.21
C GLY A 15 4.57 2.84 4.60
N SER A 16 4.44 1.72 5.32
CA SER A 16 4.99 1.56 6.68
C SER A 16 6.51 1.63 6.76
N MET A 17 7.22 1.60 5.62
CA MET A 17 8.68 1.73 5.57
C MET A 17 9.17 3.19 5.51
N LEU A 18 8.28 4.16 5.25
CA LEU A 18 8.62 5.59 5.19
C LEU A 18 9.38 6.10 6.43
N PRO A 19 9.06 5.71 7.69
CA PRO A 19 9.80 6.17 8.87
C PRO A 19 11.30 5.83 8.86
N TYR A 20 11.72 4.79 8.12
CA TYR A 20 13.13 4.39 8.01
C TYR A 20 13.94 5.26 7.05
N LEU A 21 13.30 6.05 6.18
CA LEU A 21 13.95 6.83 5.14
C LEU A 21 15.05 7.75 5.67
N LYS A 22 14.83 8.39 6.83
CA LYS A 22 15.83 9.29 7.43
C LYS A 22 17.15 8.56 7.74
N LYS A 23 17.07 7.38 8.37
CA LYS A 23 18.25 6.56 8.67
C LYS A 23 18.87 6.00 7.40
N LEU A 24 18.03 5.55 6.45
CA LEU A 24 18.51 4.99 5.20
C LEU A 24 19.27 6.03 4.37
N ARG A 25 18.78 7.26 4.25
CA ARG A 25 19.46 8.37 3.58
C ARG A 25 20.82 8.69 4.20
N HIS A 26 20.91 8.66 5.53
CA HIS A 26 22.17 8.86 6.24
C HIS A 26 23.22 7.81 5.83
N TYR A 27 22.86 6.53 5.82
CA TYR A 27 23.80 5.46 5.45
C TYR A 27 24.03 5.31 3.94
N ALA A 28 23.04 5.62 3.11
CA ALA A 28 23.14 5.61 1.65
C ALA A 28 24.13 6.67 1.14
N GLY A 29 24.40 7.73 1.91
CA GLY A 29 25.45 8.69 1.61
C GLY A 29 25.30 9.36 0.24
N GLY A 30 24.05 9.67 -0.14
CA GLY A 30 23.68 10.30 -1.40
C GLY A 30 23.34 9.34 -2.55
N LEU A 31 23.43 8.03 -2.36
CA LEU A 31 22.97 7.07 -3.37
C LEU A 31 21.45 7.19 -3.59
N PRO A 32 20.99 7.10 -4.85
CA PRO A 32 19.57 6.97 -5.17
C PRO A 32 18.92 5.82 -4.39
N LEU A 33 17.70 6.06 -3.92
CA LEU A 33 16.89 5.11 -3.20
C LEU A 33 15.77 4.65 -4.13
N VAL A 34 15.75 3.37 -4.49
CA VAL A 34 14.85 2.84 -5.53
C VAL A 34 13.95 1.76 -4.93
N SER A 35 12.64 1.96 -5.02
CA SER A 35 11.62 0.93 -4.83
C SER A 35 11.14 0.47 -6.20
N ALA A 36 11.39 -0.81 -6.54
CA ALA A 36 11.24 -1.30 -7.91
C ALA A 36 9.84 -1.86 -8.20
N ASP A 37 9.20 -2.47 -7.20
CA ASP A 37 8.03 -3.30 -7.40
C ASP A 37 7.02 -3.16 -6.25
N TYR A 38 5.76 -3.43 -6.57
CA TYR A 38 4.65 -3.54 -5.64
C TYR A 38 3.92 -4.86 -5.87
N GLY A 39 3.79 -5.63 -4.79
CA GLY A 39 3.12 -6.93 -4.82
C GLY A 39 2.74 -7.40 -3.42
N SER A 40 2.05 -8.53 -3.39
CA SER A 40 1.62 -9.23 -2.18
C SER A 40 1.80 -10.73 -2.34
N THR A 41 1.48 -11.50 -1.31
CA THR A 41 1.48 -12.96 -1.38
C THR A 41 0.45 -13.49 -2.37
N GLU A 42 -0.65 -12.75 -2.55
CA GLU A 42 -1.75 -13.09 -3.45
C GLU A 42 -1.42 -12.82 -4.92
N SER A 43 -0.70 -11.75 -5.23
CA SER A 43 -0.27 -11.44 -6.60
C SER A 43 0.79 -10.33 -6.67
N TRP A 44 1.54 -10.31 -7.77
CA TRP A 44 2.27 -9.12 -8.20
C TRP A 44 1.30 -8.07 -8.73
N ILE A 45 1.55 -6.79 -8.48
CA ILE A 45 0.59 -5.72 -8.80
C ILE A 45 1.17 -4.77 -9.85
N GLY A 46 2.33 -4.18 -9.57
CA GLY A 46 2.89 -3.15 -10.43
C GLY A 46 4.38 -2.94 -10.26
N VAL A 47 4.95 -2.16 -11.16
CA VAL A 47 6.38 -1.84 -11.21
C VAL A 47 6.59 -0.34 -11.24
N ASN A 48 7.68 0.13 -10.63
CA ASN A 48 8.08 1.52 -10.69
C ASN A 48 8.75 1.80 -12.04
N VAL A 49 8.02 2.49 -12.92
CA VAL A 49 8.51 2.91 -14.23
C VAL A 49 9.34 4.20 -14.19
N ASP A 50 9.36 4.89 -13.05
CA ASP A 50 10.06 6.15 -12.84
C ASP A 50 10.99 6.07 -11.60
N PRO A 51 12.05 5.23 -11.63
CA PRO A 51 12.91 4.95 -10.47
C PRO A 51 13.75 6.12 -9.99
N HIS A 52 13.69 7.26 -10.68
CA HIS A 52 14.44 8.47 -10.35
C HIS A 52 13.71 9.35 -9.33
N PHE A 53 12.39 9.16 -9.14
CA PHE A 53 11.63 9.90 -8.15
C PHE A 53 12.04 9.50 -6.72
N PRO A 54 11.95 10.44 -5.76
CA PRO A 54 12.23 10.12 -4.37
C PRO A 54 11.21 9.10 -3.83
N PRO A 55 11.57 8.29 -2.82
CA PRO A 55 10.69 7.27 -2.24
C PRO A 55 9.29 7.74 -1.83
N GLU A 56 9.13 9.01 -1.45
CA GLU A 56 7.87 9.64 -1.08
C GLU A 56 6.88 9.79 -2.25
N ASP A 57 7.41 9.93 -3.48
CA ASP A 57 6.62 10.17 -4.70
C ASP A 57 6.54 8.92 -5.58
N VAL A 58 6.99 7.77 -5.07
CA VAL A 58 6.99 6.51 -5.81
C VAL A 58 5.58 6.08 -6.14
N SER A 59 5.39 5.69 -7.40
CA SER A 59 4.14 5.14 -7.90
C SER A 59 4.39 3.99 -8.85
N PHE A 60 3.53 2.97 -8.77
CA PHE A 60 3.71 1.70 -9.45
C PHE A 60 2.69 1.58 -10.59
N ALA A 61 3.17 1.44 -11.82
CA ALA A 61 2.33 1.16 -12.97
C ALA A 61 1.80 -0.28 -12.85
N VAL A 62 0.47 -0.43 -12.84
CA VAL A 62 -0.17 -1.75 -12.75
C VAL A 62 0.19 -2.56 -14.00
N ILE A 63 0.57 -3.82 -13.80
CA ILE A 63 0.80 -4.76 -14.90
C ILE A 63 -0.47 -5.60 -15.09
N PRO A 64 -1.32 -5.31 -16.11
CA PRO A 64 -2.66 -5.89 -16.21
C PRO A 64 -2.67 -7.42 -16.42
N THR A 65 -1.52 -8.00 -16.78
CA THR A 65 -1.38 -9.44 -17.03
C THR A 65 -1.12 -10.26 -15.77
N PHE A 66 -0.80 -9.63 -14.63
CA PHE A 66 -0.55 -10.38 -13.38
C PHE A 66 -1.84 -10.93 -12.75
N SER A 67 -2.94 -10.19 -12.83
CA SER A 67 -4.25 -10.57 -12.30
C SER A 67 -5.34 -9.69 -12.91
N TYR A 68 -6.60 -10.06 -12.73
CA TYR A 68 -7.69 -9.13 -12.99
C TYR A 68 -7.88 -8.22 -11.77
N PHE A 69 -7.85 -6.91 -11.99
CA PHE A 69 -7.88 -5.89 -10.95
C PHE A 69 -9.22 -5.13 -10.97
N GLU A 70 -9.90 -5.13 -9.83
CA GLU A 70 -11.04 -4.27 -9.51
C GLU A 70 -10.63 -3.28 -8.40
N PHE A 71 -11.32 -2.14 -8.35
CA PHE A 71 -11.01 -1.05 -7.44
C PHE A 71 -12.29 -0.57 -6.75
N ILE A 72 -12.37 -0.69 -5.43
CA ILE A 72 -13.49 -0.14 -4.65
C ILE A 72 -13.19 1.33 -4.35
N PRO A 73 -13.97 2.29 -4.87
CA PRO A 73 -13.75 3.71 -4.58
C PRO A 73 -13.96 3.99 -3.09
N LEU A 74 -13.06 4.76 -2.50
CA LEU A 74 -13.15 5.20 -1.10
C LEU A 74 -13.43 6.70 -1.04
N TYR A 75 -14.61 7.07 -0.54
CA TYR A 75 -14.95 8.47 -0.32
C TYR A 75 -14.90 8.79 1.16
N ARG A 76 -14.09 9.79 1.54
CA ARG A 76 -14.04 10.28 2.92
C ARG A 76 -15.40 10.92 3.25
N GLN A 77 -16.09 10.42 4.28
CA GLN A 77 -17.39 10.96 4.68
C GLN A 77 -17.22 12.44 5.08
N GLN A 78 -17.84 13.35 4.33
CA GLN A 78 -17.87 14.78 4.68
C GLN A 78 -18.97 15.11 5.71
N ASN A 79 -19.95 14.22 5.91
CA ASN A 79 -21.10 14.44 6.81
C ASN A 79 -21.32 13.26 7.77
N GLN A 80 -21.25 13.57 9.07
CA GLN A 80 -21.42 12.67 10.22
C GLN A 80 -22.88 12.22 10.45
N GLN A 81 -23.58 11.65 9.47
CA GLN A 81 -25.00 11.27 9.67
C GLN A 81 -25.41 9.81 9.41
N ASP A 82 -24.56 8.95 8.87
CA ASP A 82 -24.89 7.52 8.72
C ASP A 82 -23.92 6.61 9.48
N ILE A 83 -24.25 6.33 10.74
CA ILE A 83 -23.47 5.60 11.76
C ILE A 83 -23.56 4.06 11.58
N CYS A 84 -23.75 3.54 10.36
CA CYS A 84 -24.10 2.12 10.18
C CYS A 84 -23.19 1.29 9.26
N SER A 85 -22.00 1.78 8.89
CA SER A 85 -20.99 0.97 8.21
C SER A 85 -19.67 1.02 8.97
N ASP A 86 -19.06 -0.14 9.16
CA ASP A 86 -17.84 -0.45 9.92
C ASP A 86 -16.54 0.17 9.32
N GLY A 87 -16.58 1.43 8.87
CA GLY A 87 -15.43 2.15 8.33
C GLY A 87 -15.71 3.60 7.92
N ASP A 88 -14.67 4.43 8.02
CA ASP A 88 -14.64 5.88 7.74
C ASP A 88 -14.99 6.29 6.29
N PHE A 89 -15.35 5.34 5.42
CA PHE A 89 -15.50 5.53 3.98
C PHE A 89 -16.84 4.99 3.48
N VAL A 90 -17.47 5.74 2.57
CA VAL A 90 -18.58 5.22 1.77
C VAL A 90 -17.98 4.38 0.64
N GLU A 91 -18.28 3.09 0.61
CA GLU A 91 -17.82 2.16 -0.43
C GLU A 91 -18.84 2.10 -1.58
N GLU A 92 -18.38 2.34 -2.80
CA GLU A 92 -19.18 2.15 -4.02
C GLU A 92 -18.91 0.79 -4.69
N LYS A 93 -19.65 0.49 -5.76
CA LYS A 93 -19.41 -0.72 -6.56
C LYS A 93 -17.98 -0.72 -7.11
N PRO A 94 -17.27 -1.87 -7.07
CA PRO A 94 -15.95 -1.97 -7.66
C PRO A 94 -15.96 -1.57 -9.13
N VAL A 95 -14.97 -0.78 -9.55
CA VAL A 95 -14.74 -0.39 -10.94
C VAL A 95 -13.57 -1.18 -11.51
N PRO A 96 -13.56 -1.49 -12.83
CA PRO A 96 -12.41 -2.13 -13.46
C PRO A 96 -11.21 -1.18 -13.55
N LEU A 97 -10.02 -1.74 -13.77
CA LEU A 97 -8.76 -1.02 -13.97
C LEU A 97 -8.85 0.17 -14.94
N SER A 98 -9.67 0.08 -15.99
CA SER A 98 -9.83 1.13 -17.02
C SER A 98 -10.69 2.32 -16.60
N GLN A 99 -11.40 2.24 -15.48
CA GLN A 99 -12.36 3.27 -15.02
C GLN A 99 -11.89 3.99 -13.75
N VAL A 100 -10.66 3.74 -13.31
CA VAL A 100 -10.09 4.45 -12.18
C VAL A 100 -9.83 5.93 -12.52
N LYS A 101 -9.98 6.81 -11.53
CA LYS A 101 -9.87 8.26 -11.68
C LYS A 101 -8.59 8.78 -11.03
N LEU A 102 -7.93 9.73 -11.68
CA LEU A 102 -6.76 10.42 -11.13
C LEU A 102 -7.12 11.10 -9.79
N GLY A 103 -6.26 10.97 -8.79
CA GLY A 103 -6.41 11.56 -7.46
C GLY A 103 -7.46 10.89 -6.57
N GLN A 104 -8.04 9.77 -6.99
CA GLN A 104 -9.01 9.03 -6.20
C GLN A 104 -8.33 7.87 -5.45
N GLU A 105 -8.71 7.70 -4.18
CA GLU A 105 -8.31 6.56 -3.35
C GLU A 105 -9.23 5.35 -3.61
N TYR A 106 -8.62 4.16 -3.66
CA TYR A 106 -9.31 2.90 -3.89
C TYR A 106 -8.76 1.80 -2.99
N GLU A 107 -9.61 0.86 -2.61
CA GLU A 107 -9.16 -0.44 -2.12
C GLU A 107 -8.98 -1.43 -3.28
N LEU A 108 -7.84 -2.14 -3.29
CA LEU A 108 -7.53 -3.14 -4.31
C LEU A 108 -8.32 -4.44 -4.13
N VAL A 109 -8.89 -4.91 -5.23
CA VAL A 109 -9.58 -6.21 -5.32
C VAL A 109 -8.97 -7.03 -6.45
N LEU A 110 -8.63 -8.28 -6.16
CA LEU A 110 -7.88 -9.17 -7.05
C LEU A 110 -8.72 -10.38 -7.46
N THR A 111 -8.63 -10.76 -8.74
CA THR A 111 -8.95 -12.10 -9.20
C THR A 111 -7.72 -12.73 -9.83
N THR A 112 -7.24 -13.85 -9.28
CA THR A 112 -5.94 -14.45 -9.63
C THR A 112 -6.11 -15.78 -10.37
N PHE A 113 -5.08 -16.17 -11.13
CA PHE A 113 -5.02 -17.49 -11.78
C PHE A 113 -4.99 -18.66 -10.79
N THR A 114 -4.63 -18.39 -9.53
CA THR A 114 -4.53 -19.37 -8.44
C THR A 114 -5.86 -19.57 -7.69
N GLY A 115 -6.95 -18.96 -8.14
CA GLY A 115 -8.30 -19.23 -7.64
C GLY A 115 -8.81 -18.28 -6.56
N LEU A 116 -8.17 -17.13 -6.34
CA LEU A 116 -8.77 -16.05 -5.59
C LEU A 116 -9.74 -15.29 -6.51
N TYR A 117 -10.99 -15.13 -6.09
CA TYR A 117 -12.03 -14.44 -6.87
C TYR A 117 -12.53 -13.23 -6.11
N ARG A 118 -12.38 -12.04 -6.71
CA ARG A 118 -12.78 -10.75 -6.13
C ARG A 118 -12.30 -10.57 -4.68
N TYR A 119 -11.07 -11.01 -4.43
CA TYR A 119 -10.43 -10.98 -3.11
C TYR A 119 -10.02 -9.55 -2.76
N ARG A 120 -10.56 -9.02 -1.66
CA ARG A 120 -10.20 -7.71 -1.12
C ARG A 120 -8.81 -7.78 -0.49
N LEU A 121 -7.83 -7.13 -1.11
CA LEU A 121 -6.45 -7.13 -0.63
C LEU A 121 -6.31 -6.33 0.67
N GLY A 122 -7.17 -5.33 0.88
CA GLY A 122 -7.13 -4.41 2.02
C GLY A 122 -6.06 -3.31 1.90
N ASP A 123 -5.32 -3.27 0.79
CA ASP A 123 -4.42 -2.16 0.47
C ASP A 123 -5.23 -0.99 -0.10
N VAL A 124 -4.96 0.20 0.42
CA VAL A 124 -5.51 1.47 -0.07
C VAL A 124 -4.45 2.17 -0.90
N VAL A 125 -4.82 2.52 -2.13
CA VAL A 125 -3.95 3.16 -3.11
C VAL A 125 -4.60 4.41 -3.66
N GLU A 126 -3.79 5.38 -4.06
CA GLU A 126 -4.23 6.55 -4.83
C GLU A 126 -3.73 6.42 -6.28
N VAL A 127 -4.58 6.76 -7.25
CA VAL A 127 -4.16 6.87 -8.65
C VAL A 127 -3.42 8.19 -8.84
N THR A 128 -2.11 8.16 -9.05
CA THR A 128 -1.28 9.37 -9.20
C THR A 128 -0.99 9.74 -10.66
N GLY A 129 -1.36 8.87 -11.60
CA GLY A 129 -1.12 9.10 -13.03
C GLY A 129 -1.41 7.87 -13.87
N PHE A 130 -0.98 7.93 -15.13
CA PHE A 130 -1.10 6.82 -16.07
C PHE A 130 0.20 6.66 -16.87
N HIS A 131 0.61 5.42 -17.11
CA HIS A 131 1.71 5.06 -18.00
C HIS A 131 1.15 4.32 -19.22
N LYS A 132 1.19 4.94 -20.40
CA LYS A 132 0.68 4.34 -21.66
C LYS A 132 -0.74 3.74 -21.53
N GLY A 133 -1.57 4.31 -20.67
CA GLY A 133 -2.95 3.88 -20.41
C GLY A 133 -3.16 3.01 -19.17
N THR A 134 -2.13 2.38 -18.60
CA THR A 134 -2.29 1.68 -17.30
C THR A 134 -2.15 2.68 -16.15
N PRO A 135 -2.98 2.61 -15.10
CA PRO A 135 -2.86 3.52 -13.97
C PRO A 135 -1.57 3.28 -13.19
N LYS A 136 -1.06 4.38 -12.62
CA LYS A 136 0.02 4.37 -11.63
C LYS A 136 -0.59 4.54 -10.24
N LEU A 137 -0.18 3.67 -9.31
CA LEU A 137 -0.71 3.62 -7.96
C LEU A 137 0.36 4.07 -6.95
N SER A 138 0.03 5.03 -6.10
CA SER A 138 0.78 5.30 -4.87
C SER A 138 0.16 4.50 -3.72
N PHE A 139 0.99 3.81 -2.94
CA PHE A 139 0.53 3.06 -1.78
C PHE A 139 0.32 4.02 -0.61
N ILE A 140 -0.88 4.02 -0.02
CA ILE A 140 -1.22 4.90 1.10
C ILE A 140 -1.07 4.13 2.42
N TYR A 141 -1.89 3.09 2.63
CA TYR A 141 -1.82 2.23 3.81
C TYR A 141 -2.53 0.89 3.56
N ARG A 142 -2.37 -0.05 4.50
CA ARG A 142 -3.17 -1.28 4.54
C ARG A 142 -4.18 -1.18 5.68
N ARG A 143 -5.46 -1.44 5.37
CA ARG A 143 -6.59 -1.29 6.30
C ARG A 143 -6.41 -2.16 7.55
N LYS A 144 -6.98 -1.68 8.66
CA LYS A 144 -7.07 -2.36 9.97
C LYS A 144 -5.73 -2.57 10.69
N LEU A 145 -4.62 -2.04 10.16
CA LEU A 145 -3.32 -2.10 10.82
C LEU A 145 -3.10 -0.86 11.70
N ILE A 146 -2.55 -1.08 12.89
CA ILE A 146 -2.16 0.00 13.82
C ILE A 146 -0.64 0.04 14.01
N LEU A 147 -0.02 -1.12 14.24
CA LEU A 147 1.42 -1.20 14.52
C LEU A 147 2.12 -2.15 13.53
N THR A 148 3.15 -1.62 12.87
CA THR A 148 4.03 -2.36 11.95
C THR A 148 5.45 -1.82 12.08
N ILE A 149 6.40 -2.69 12.45
CA ILE A 149 7.84 -2.35 12.49
C ILE A 149 8.53 -2.87 11.23
N ASN A 150 8.33 -4.13 10.88
CA ASN A 150 8.92 -4.76 9.70
C ASN A 150 7.82 -5.46 8.88
N ILE A 151 7.76 -6.79 8.95
CA ILE A 151 6.73 -7.60 8.29
C ILE A 151 5.49 -7.82 9.18
N ASP A 152 5.58 -7.47 10.47
CA ASP A 152 4.52 -7.61 11.45
C ASP A 152 3.35 -6.67 11.14
N LYS A 153 2.14 -7.19 11.29
CA LYS A 153 0.89 -6.51 10.96
C LYS A 153 -0.06 -6.70 12.13
N ASN A 154 -0.05 -5.74 13.06
CA ASN A 154 -0.87 -5.82 14.27
C ASN A 154 -2.13 -4.98 14.11
N THR A 155 -3.28 -5.61 14.36
CA THR A 155 -4.58 -4.94 14.37
C THR A 155 -4.91 -4.38 15.75
N GLU A 156 -5.93 -3.53 15.83
CA GLU A 156 -6.47 -3.05 17.10
C GLU A 156 -6.87 -4.19 18.05
N LYS A 157 -7.50 -5.22 17.49
CA LYS A 157 -7.94 -6.40 18.24
C LYS A 157 -6.77 -7.16 18.84
N ASP A 158 -5.65 -7.24 18.12
CA ASP A 158 -4.44 -7.89 18.63
C ASP A 158 -3.87 -7.10 19.81
N LEU A 159 -3.82 -5.77 19.69
CA LEU A 159 -3.35 -4.90 20.76
C LEU A 159 -4.25 -5.00 22.00
N GLN A 160 -5.57 -4.91 21.83
CA GLN A 160 -6.53 -5.03 22.92
C GLN A 160 -6.36 -6.37 23.65
N ARG A 161 -6.24 -7.47 22.89
CA ARG A 161 -6.04 -8.80 23.46
C ARG A 161 -4.74 -8.92 24.27
N VAL A 162 -3.68 -8.24 23.83
CA VAL A 162 -2.40 -8.23 24.56
C VAL A 162 -2.53 -7.44 25.86
N VAL A 163 -3.19 -6.27 25.83
CA VAL A 163 -3.43 -5.44 27.02
C VAL A 163 -4.30 -6.18 28.05
N ASP A 164 -5.38 -6.82 27.60
CA ASP A 164 -6.29 -7.58 28.48
C ASP A 164 -5.59 -8.78 29.15
N LYS A 165 -4.68 -9.45 28.43
CA LYS A 165 -3.89 -10.54 29.02
C LYS A 165 -2.83 -10.03 29.99
N ALA A 166 -2.19 -8.90 29.69
CA ALA A 166 -1.17 -8.32 30.55
C ALA A 166 -1.78 -7.80 31.86
N SER A 167 -3.01 -7.26 31.83
CA SER A 167 -3.69 -6.77 33.03
C SER A 167 -4.00 -7.87 34.03
N GLN A 168 -4.30 -9.09 33.57
CA GLN A 168 -4.51 -10.26 34.44
C GLN A 168 -3.27 -10.69 35.24
N LEU A 169 -2.06 -10.29 34.80
CA LEU A 169 -0.82 -10.55 35.52
C LEU A 169 -0.52 -9.48 36.59
N LEU A 170 -1.19 -8.33 36.48
CA LEU A 170 -1.04 -7.21 37.41
C LEU A 170 -2.13 -7.20 38.50
N SER A 171 -3.16 -8.04 38.35
CA SER A 171 -4.21 -8.34 39.34
C SER A 171 -3.85 -9.53 40.21
#